data_AF-A0A8S4SR75-F1
#
_entry.id   AF-A0A8S4SR75-F1
#
_cell.length_a   1.000
_cell.length_b   1.000
_cell.length_c   1.000
_cell.angle_alpha   90.00
_cell.angle_beta   90.00
_cell.angle_gamma   90.00
#
_symmetry.space_group_name_H-M   'P 1'
#
loop_
_entity.id
_entity.type
_entity.pdbx_description
1 polymer ?
#
loop_
_entity_poly.entity_id
_entity_poly.type
_entity_poly.pdbx_seq_one_letter_code
_entity_poly.pdbx_strand_id
1 'polypeptide(L)'
;MAKEVSMCTQLQQWSPVKETAGAPSVPPQVGYCFHSPKKHPWRPIMGYEEIEVTPMPSQPITNTMVDPCYTPSGMAAEPLRFPNLVTGFDRSPEHAARAALYTRYTQYEWNQNSIKNYNESDAKRNFSERVRNDIMRMLRETDEIGTQGQRDSGRRIGERITDTTFWRNEVSIEMERLVATCEKLNDTRRQLERAIAGIEGPLHIVQECLYHREKRQGLEQVHDAVEQSLLKEVAILRESQDKFRNMLEKGLQFYAGIERYDPTVCDTERWAAASAATLQRSQSERAKAVQMLSDAENLINVSATEIWDQWSNTNSAFTRRIAETIEIKNKLQLHLHKVQQEMFDVEKTLELLNKAIEDKLQPMRVAHTRLQARTARPHLEKCRDEAQHRLVKEVCDLQETMETLRSKIATAEGTHQTLLGVRAGLEADLRNKSTTLFIDRDQCMGLRRGYPVTAAIKA
;
A
#
# COMPACT_ATOMS: atom_id res chain seq x y z
N MET A 1 78.10 -8.33 -30.87
CA MET A 1 77.11 -8.78 -31.87
C MET A 1 75.78 -8.18 -31.42
N ALA A 2 75.30 -6.99 -31.79
CA ALA A 2 75.27 -6.23 -33.03
C ALA A 2 74.45 -6.89 -34.15
N LYS A 3 73.39 -6.17 -34.58
CA LYS A 3 72.56 -6.28 -35.80
C LYS A 3 71.54 -7.43 -35.82
N GLU A 4 70.33 -7.32 -36.36
CA GLU A 4 69.72 -6.53 -37.47
C GLU A 4 68.18 -6.55 -37.24
N VAL A 5 67.38 -5.49 -37.40
CA VAL A 5 66.99 -4.71 -38.61
C VAL A 5 66.26 -5.52 -39.69
N SER A 6 64.99 -5.17 -39.95
CA SER A 6 64.41 -4.80 -41.28
C SER A 6 62.88 -4.95 -41.25
N MET A 7 62.06 -3.88 -41.26
CA MET A 7 61.64 -3.02 -42.40
C MET A 7 60.84 -3.71 -43.52
N CYS A 8 59.61 -3.23 -43.73
CA CYS A 8 59.10 -2.62 -45.00
C CYS A 8 57.63 -2.16 -44.80
N THR A 9 57.36 -0.86 -44.61
CA THR A 9 56.84 0.11 -45.60
C THR A 9 55.44 -0.16 -46.16
N GLN A 10 54.50 0.76 -45.87
CA GLN A 10 53.95 1.63 -46.92
C GLN A 10 53.26 2.87 -46.34
N LEU A 11 53.80 4.03 -46.71
CA LEU A 11 53.23 5.36 -46.58
C LEU A 11 52.18 5.58 -47.68
N GLN A 12 51.05 6.20 -47.35
CA GLN A 12 50.47 7.20 -48.24
C GLN A 12 49.64 8.23 -47.44
N GLN A 13 50.15 9.46 -47.38
CA GLN A 13 49.38 10.67 -47.09
C GLN A 13 49.02 11.33 -48.42
N TRP A 14 47.74 11.65 -48.62
CA TRP A 14 47.27 12.60 -49.64
C TRP A 14 46.43 13.71 -48.97
N SER A 15 46.65 14.93 -49.46
CA SER A 15 46.29 16.27 -48.95
C SER A 15 44.83 16.69 -49.27
N PRO A 16 44.37 17.88 -48.81
CA PRO A 16 42.97 18.17 -48.49
C PRO A 16 42.17 18.73 -49.68
N VAL A 17 40.87 18.44 -49.71
CA VAL A 17 39.90 19.12 -50.57
C VAL A 17 38.84 19.77 -49.69
N LYS A 18 38.70 21.09 -49.86
CA LYS A 18 37.63 21.95 -49.33
C LYS A 18 36.45 21.95 -50.30
N GLU A 19 35.27 22.28 -49.77
CA GLU A 19 33.98 22.61 -50.43
C GLU A 19 33.15 21.39 -50.90
N THR A 20 31.84 21.26 -50.64
CA THR A 20 30.79 22.22 -50.26
C THR A 20 29.59 21.47 -49.65
N ALA A 21 28.75 22.24 -48.95
CA ALA A 21 27.44 21.95 -48.38
C ALA A 21 26.60 20.79 -48.96
N GLY A 22 26.02 20.02 -48.04
CA GLY A 22 24.91 19.10 -48.30
C GLY A 22 24.80 18.12 -47.15
N ALA A 23 24.11 18.50 -46.08
CA ALA A 23 23.88 17.63 -44.92
C ALA A 23 22.92 16.48 -45.29
N PRO A 24 23.30 15.21 -45.05
CA PRO A 24 22.35 14.13 -44.84
C PRO A 24 22.32 13.78 -43.35
N SER A 25 21.14 13.80 -42.77
CA SER A 25 20.86 13.41 -41.38
C SER A 25 21.39 12.00 -41.08
N VAL A 26 22.36 11.91 -40.18
CA VAL A 26 22.80 10.65 -39.58
C VAL A 26 21.85 10.32 -38.42
N PRO A 27 21.20 9.14 -38.40
CA PRO A 27 20.41 8.70 -37.26
C PRO A 27 21.35 8.35 -36.10
N PRO A 28 21.09 8.79 -34.85
CA PRO A 28 21.94 8.46 -33.73
C PRO A 28 21.90 6.95 -33.43
N GLN A 29 23.10 6.40 -33.22
CA GLN A 29 23.35 5.01 -32.82
C GLN A 29 22.55 4.65 -31.56
N VAL A 30 21.85 3.51 -31.66
CA VAL A 30 21.07 2.87 -30.61
C VAL A 30 22.01 2.33 -29.53
N GLY A 31 22.07 3.02 -28.39
CA GLY A 31 22.52 2.43 -27.13
C GLY A 31 21.35 1.67 -26.50
N TYR A 32 21.43 0.34 -26.44
CA TYR A 32 20.47 -0.47 -25.69
C TYR A 32 20.68 -0.29 -24.19
N CYS A 33 20.05 0.71 -23.60
CA CYS A 33 19.78 0.74 -22.17
C CYS A 33 18.50 -0.05 -21.91
N PHE A 34 18.61 -1.21 -21.25
CA PHE A 34 17.45 -1.92 -20.72
C PHE A 34 16.75 -1.06 -19.66
N HIS A 35 15.70 -0.34 -20.07
CA HIS A 35 14.78 0.31 -19.14
C HIS A 35 13.72 -0.70 -18.73
N SER A 36 13.74 -1.12 -17.47
CA SER A 36 12.58 -1.74 -16.82
C SER A 36 11.52 -0.65 -16.59
N PRO A 37 10.27 -0.79 -17.05
CA PRO A 37 9.23 0.22 -16.86
C PRO A 37 8.58 0.17 -15.46
N LYS A 38 9.11 -0.59 -14.50
CA LYS A 38 8.55 -0.68 -13.15
C LYS A 38 9.52 -0.18 -12.08
N LYS A 39 9.07 0.84 -11.34
CA LYS A 39 9.70 1.35 -10.12
C LYS A 39 9.56 0.30 -9.01
N HIS A 40 10.67 -0.24 -8.51
CA HIS A 40 10.68 -1.04 -7.28
C HIS A 40 11.21 -0.22 -6.10
N PRO A 41 10.72 -0.43 -4.86
CA PRO A 41 10.77 0.59 -3.82
C PRO A 41 12.08 0.64 -2.99
N TRP A 42 13.10 -0.19 -3.25
CA TRP A 42 14.21 -0.38 -2.29
C TRP A 42 15.63 -0.53 -2.87
N ARG A 43 15.95 0.14 -3.98
CA ARG A 43 17.36 0.26 -4.45
C ARG A 43 17.81 1.73 -4.46
N PRO A 44 18.85 2.14 -3.72
CA PRO A 44 19.42 3.48 -3.84
C PRO A 44 20.14 3.63 -5.19
N ILE A 45 19.79 4.68 -5.95
CA ILE A 45 20.55 5.12 -7.12
C ILE A 45 21.55 6.17 -6.61
N MET A 46 22.84 5.89 -6.72
CA MET A 46 23.87 6.92 -6.69
C MET A 46 23.83 7.63 -8.05
N GLY A 47 23.04 8.70 -8.11
CA GLY A 47 22.91 9.59 -9.25
C GLY A 47 22.43 10.92 -8.72
N TYR A 48 23.28 11.94 -8.79
CA TYR A 48 22.89 13.30 -8.42
C TYR A 48 22.00 13.84 -9.54
N GLU A 49 20.76 14.17 -9.20
CA GLU A 49 19.85 14.94 -10.05
C GLU A 49 19.83 16.36 -9.48
N GLU A 50 20.22 17.35 -10.27
CA GLU A 50 20.03 18.76 -9.93
C GLU A 50 18.52 19.01 -9.84
N ILE A 51 18.01 19.07 -8.61
CA ILE A 51 16.65 19.53 -8.35
C ILE A 51 16.67 21.04 -8.52
N GLU A 52 16.14 21.52 -9.65
CA GLU A 52 15.78 22.91 -9.79
C GLU A 52 14.67 23.21 -8.76
N VAL A 53 15.06 23.88 -7.68
CA VAL A 53 14.15 24.28 -6.61
C VAL A 53 13.22 25.33 -7.19
N THR A 54 12.00 24.97 -7.56
CA THR A 54 10.96 25.97 -7.88
C THR A 54 10.66 26.73 -6.58
N PRO A 55 10.99 28.03 -6.47
CA PRO A 55 10.71 28.78 -5.26
C PRO A 55 9.20 28.97 -5.19
N MET A 56 8.57 28.42 -4.16
CA MET A 56 7.23 28.90 -3.78
C MET A 56 7.37 30.38 -3.45
N PRO A 57 6.57 31.28 -4.07
CA PRO A 57 6.66 32.70 -3.76
C PRO A 57 6.36 32.89 -2.27
N SER A 58 7.33 33.46 -1.56
CA SER A 58 7.20 33.83 -0.15
C SER A 58 6.03 34.80 -0.03
N GLN A 59 4.92 34.37 0.57
CA GLN A 59 3.89 35.31 0.97
C GLN A 59 4.40 36.11 2.17
N PRO A 60 4.52 37.44 2.08
CA PRO A 60 4.94 38.24 3.21
C PRO A 60 3.81 38.26 4.23
N ILE A 61 4.11 37.80 5.44
CA ILE A 61 3.37 38.21 6.63
C ILE A 61 3.79 39.65 6.90
N THR A 62 2.99 40.63 6.47
CA THR A 62 2.76 41.91 7.17
C THR A 62 1.83 42.83 6.37
N ASN A 63 0.81 43.34 7.06
CA ASN A 63 0.04 44.57 6.84
C ASN A 63 0.16 45.27 5.48
N THR A 64 -0.87 45.11 4.64
CA THR A 64 -1.33 46.19 3.76
C THR A 64 -2.80 46.47 4.03
N MET A 65 -3.01 47.67 4.52
CA MET A 65 -4.30 48.31 4.73
C MET A 65 -5.04 48.48 3.40
N VAL A 66 -6.34 48.22 3.46
CA VAL A 66 -7.44 48.94 2.77
C VAL A 66 -7.20 49.29 1.29
N ASP A 67 -7.77 48.48 0.40
CA ASP A 67 -8.49 49.01 -0.75
C ASP A 67 -9.79 48.19 -0.93
N PRO A 68 -10.98 48.83 -0.93
CA PRO A 68 -12.26 48.16 -1.05
C PRO A 68 -12.54 47.83 -2.52
N CYS A 69 -13.39 46.82 -2.74
CA CYS A 69 -13.95 46.40 -4.03
C CYS A 69 -13.17 45.34 -4.81
N TYR A 70 -13.23 44.10 -4.31
CA TYR A 70 -13.39 42.95 -5.21
C TYR A 70 -14.26 41.87 -4.54
N THR A 71 -15.58 41.95 -4.72
CA THR A 71 -16.52 40.86 -4.40
C THR A 71 -16.72 39.99 -5.65
N PRO A 72 -16.34 38.70 -5.62
CA PRO A 72 -16.57 37.79 -6.74
C PRO A 72 -18.08 37.61 -6.99
N SER A 73 -18.54 37.75 -8.24
CA SER A 73 -19.93 37.52 -8.64
C SER A 73 -20.37 36.10 -8.26
N GLY A 74 -21.28 36.00 -7.28
CA GLY A 74 -21.88 34.75 -6.80
C GLY A 74 -21.87 34.56 -5.28
N MET A 75 -21.15 35.39 -4.53
CA MET A 75 -21.13 35.35 -3.05
C MET A 75 -21.91 36.50 -2.39
N ALA A 76 -23.08 36.85 -2.94
CA ALA A 76 -24.04 37.64 -2.18
C ALA A 76 -24.75 36.69 -1.20
N ALA A 77 -24.36 36.71 0.07
CA ALA A 77 -25.19 36.14 1.12
C ALA A 77 -26.48 36.96 1.16
N GLU A 78 -27.62 36.34 0.78
CA GLU A 78 -28.91 36.97 0.99
C GLU A 78 -29.07 37.30 2.49
N PRO A 79 -29.66 38.46 2.84
CA PRO A 79 -29.88 38.81 4.23
C PRO A 79 -30.70 37.70 4.91
N LEU A 80 -30.20 37.18 6.04
CA LEU A 80 -30.94 36.27 6.91
C LEU A 80 -32.30 36.89 7.25
N ARG A 81 -33.36 36.45 6.55
CA ARG A 81 -34.74 36.74 6.94
C ARG A 81 -35.06 35.87 8.15
N PHE A 82 -35.02 36.49 9.32
CA PHE A 82 -35.60 35.88 10.51
C PHE A 82 -37.09 35.63 10.26
N PRO A 83 -37.62 34.43 10.59
CA PRO A 83 -39.04 34.17 10.47
C PRO A 83 -39.80 35.18 11.34
N ASN A 84 -40.72 35.93 10.73
CA ASN A 84 -41.58 36.86 11.44
C ASN A 84 -42.50 36.06 12.38
N LEU A 85 -42.19 36.03 13.67
CA LEU A 85 -42.89 35.26 14.71
C LEU A 85 -44.33 35.72 14.98
N VAL A 86 -44.84 36.71 14.23
CA VAL A 86 -46.16 37.31 14.48
C VAL A 86 -47.22 36.89 13.45
N THR A 87 -46.88 36.20 12.35
CA THR A 87 -47.87 35.92 11.29
C THR A 87 -47.84 34.51 10.69
N GLY A 88 -47.46 33.47 11.44
CA GLY A 88 -47.19 32.17 10.83
C GLY A 88 -47.52 30.89 11.60
N PHE A 89 -48.31 30.92 12.68
CA PHE A 89 -48.74 29.69 13.35
C PHE A 89 -50.25 29.68 13.64
N ASP A 90 -50.96 28.75 13.00
CA ASP A 90 -52.38 28.41 13.23
C ASP A 90 -52.55 27.46 14.45
N ARG A 91 -51.82 27.74 15.53
CA ARG A 91 -52.00 27.03 16.81
C ARG A 91 -51.96 28.04 17.93
N SER A 92 -52.92 27.95 18.87
CA SER A 92 -52.94 28.85 20.02
C SER A 92 -51.58 28.81 20.72
N PRO A 93 -51.03 29.95 21.17
CA PRO A 93 -49.77 30.01 21.91
C PRO A 93 -49.73 29.02 23.08
N GLU A 94 -50.89 28.73 23.68
CA GLU A 94 -51.06 27.81 24.80
C GLU A 94 -50.88 26.34 24.40
N HIS A 95 -51.24 25.96 23.17
CA HIS A 95 -51.05 24.60 22.66
C HIS A 95 -49.58 24.34 22.30
N ALA A 96 -48.92 25.32 21.68
CA ALA A 96 -47.47 25.27 21.44
C ALA A 96 -46.69 25.24 22.76
N ALA A 97 -47.12 26.02 23.76
CA ALA A 97 -46.54 26.02 25.10
C ALA A 97 -46.75 24.68 25.83
N ARG A 98 -47.95 24.09 25.79
CA ARG A 98 -48.22 22.76 26.37
C ARG A 98 -47.45 21.65 25.67
N ALA A 99 -47.42 21.62 24.34
CA ALA A 99 -46.63 20.63 23.59
C ALA A 99 -45.13 20.78 23.88
N ALA A 100 -44.63 22.01 24.02
CA ALA A 100 -43.25 22.29 24.39
C ALA A 100 -42.89 21.82 25.81
N LEU A 101 -43.86 21.77 26.74
CA LEU A 101 -43.64 21.30 28.12
C LEU A 101 -43.55 19.76 28.24
N TYR A 102 -44.16 19.00 27.32
CA TYR A 102 -44.24 17.53 27.41
C TYR A 102 -43.47 16.77 26.31
N THR A 103 -43.11 17.42 25.19
CA THR A 103 -42.38 16.76 24.08
C THR A 103 -40.94 17.24 23.92
N ARG A 104 -40.53 18.27 24.66
CA ARG A 104 -39.15 18.77 24.66
C ARG A 104 -38.46 18.30 25.94
N TYR A 105 -37.21 17.90 25.79
CA TYR A 105 -36.35 17.62 26.92
C TYR A 105 -36.29 18.84 27.83
N THR A 106 -36.45 18.60 29.13
CA THR A 106 -36.20 19.62 30.13
C THR A 106 -34.74 20.09 30.01
N GLN A 107 -34.45 21.32 30.43
CA GLN A 107 -33.08 21.84 30.44
C GLN A 107 -32.12 20.90 31.20
N TYR A 108 -32.63 20.25 32.23
CA TYR A 108 -31.90 19.24 32.99
C TYR A 108 -31.60 17.98 32.15
N GLU A 109 -32.59 17.40 31.46
CA GLU A 109 -32.39 16.22 30.60
C GLU A 109 -31.48 16.50 29.39
N TRP A 110 -31.63 17.68 28.78
CA TRP A 110 -30.72 18.12 27.71
C TRP A 110 -29.30 18.32 28.22
N ASN A 111 -29.11 18.96 29.38
CA ASN A 111 -27.80 19.10 30.01
C ASN A 111 -27.19 17.74 30.35
N GLN A 112 -27.96 16.84 30.96
CA GLN A 112 -27.50 15.49 31.32
C GLN A 112 -27.09 14.68 30.09
N ASN A 113 -27.90 14.70 29.02
CA ASN A 113 -27.55 14.02 27.78
C ASN A 113 -26.33 14.65 27.08
N SER A 114 -26.22 15.98 27.10
CA SER A 114 -25.07 16.69 26.53
C SER A 114 -23.78 16.41 27.30
N ILE A 115 -23.84 16.39 28.64
CA ILE A 115 -22.72 16.02 29.53
C ILE A 115 -22.34 14.55 29.33
N LYS A 116 -23.33 13.65 29.25
CA LYS A 116 -23.10 12.22 28.97
C LYS A 116 -22.41 12.03 27.63
N ASN A 117 -22.91 12.64 26.56
CA ASN A 117 -22.33 12.55 25.22
C ASN A 117 -20.91 13.15 25.17
N TYR A 118 -20.68 14.26 25.88
CA TYR A 118 -19.36 14.86 26.02
C TYR A 118 -18.39 13.91 26.75
N ASN A 119 -18.78 13.38 27.91
CA ASN A 119 -17.95 12.46 28.69
C ASN A 119 -17.65 11.16 27.93
N GLU A 120 -18.62 10.60 27.21
CA GLU A 120 -18.42 9.41 26.40
C GLU A 120 -17.48 9.69 25.22
N SER A 121 -17.63 10.85 24.58
CA SER A 121 -16.76 11.28 23.48
C SER A 121 -15.34 11.55 23.98
N ASP A 122 -15.16 12.20 25.13
CA ASP A 122 -13.85 12.47 25.70
C ASP A 122 -13.17 11.18 26.21
N ALA A 123 -13.92 10.24 26.79
CA ALA A 123 -13.40 8.92 27.14
C ALA A 123 -12.90 8.15 25.90
N LYS A 124 -13.66 8.18 24.80
CA LYS A 124 -13.26 7.58 23.51
C LYS A 124 -12.03 8.28 22.92
N ARG A 125 -11.97 9.61 22.98
CA ARG A 125 -10.81 10.41 22.53
C ARG A 125 -9.56 10.05 23.34
N ASN A 126 -9.66 10.01 24.66
CA ASN A 126 -8.55 9.66 25.57
C ASN A 126 -8.08 8.21 25.36
N PHE A 127 -9.00 7.27 25.12
CA PHE A 127 -8.62 5.89 24.79
C PHE A 127 -7.89 5.80 23.44
N SER A 128 -8.40 6.46 22.41
CA SER A 128 -7.76 6.52 21.09
C SER A 128 -6.37 7.17 21.17
N GLU A 129 -6.22 8.22 21.97
CA GLU A 129 -4.93 8.89 22.21
C GLU A 129 -3.92 7.97 22.89
N ARG A 130 -4.33 7.20 23.92
CA ARG A 130 -3.46 6.19 24.55
C ARG A 130 -3.01 5.11 23.57
N VAL A 131 -3.95 4.53 22.82
CA VAL A 131 -3.65 3.49 21.81
C VAL A 131 -2.68 4.02 20.75
N ARG A 132 -2.89 5.25 20.26
CA ARG A 132 -1.99 5.87 19.28
C ARG A 132 -0.59 6.11 19.86
N ASN A 133 -0.49 6.53 21.12
CA ASN A 133 0.80 6.72 21.79
C ASN A 133 1.53 5.38 22.02
N ASP A 134 0.80 4.32 22.39
CA ASP A 134 1.37 2.98 22.53
C ASP A 134 1.86 2.42 21.18
N ILE A 135 1.08 2.60 20.10
CA ILE A 135 1.48 2.22 18.74
C ILE A 135 2.76 2.97 18.33
N MET A 136 2.82 4.28 18.56
CA MET A 136 4.01 5.09 18.25
C MET A 136 5.24 4.64 19.04
N ARG A 137 5.08 4.26 20.31
CA ARG A 137 6.17 3.70 21.13
C ARG A 137 6.65 2.36 20.56
N MET A 138 5.74 1.43 20.30
CA MET A 138 6.09 0.12 19.73
C MET A 138 6.76 0.23 18.37
N LEU A 139 6.33 1.15 17.51
CA LEU A 139 6.96 1.40 16.21
C LEU A 139 8.42 1.83 16.38
N ARG A 140 8.71 2.75 17.31
CA ARG A 140 10.08 3.19 17.59
C ARG A 140 10.93 2.06 18.19
N GLU A 141 10.40 1.34 19.18
CA GLU A 141 11.10 0.20 19.79
C GLU A 141 11.43 -0.87 18.75
N THR A 142 10.49 -1.16 17.84
CA THR A 142 10.70 -2.16 16.77
C THR A 142 11.74 -1.68 15.75
N ASP A 143 11.69 -0.41 15.35
CA ASP A 143 12.65 0.19 14.42
C ASP A 143 14.06 0.26 15.01
N GLU A 144 14.17 0.61 16.30
CA GLU A 144 15.44 0.61 17.04
C GLU A 144 16.02 -0.81 17.15
N ILE A 145 15.21 -1.81 17.51
CA ILE A 145 15.63 -3.21 17.57
C ILE A 145 16.08 -3.70 16.19
N GLY A 146 15.32 -3.41 15.14
CA GLY A 146 15.66 -3.80 13.76
C GLY A 146 16.95 -3.17 13.28
N THR A 147 17.10 -1.86 13.47
CA THR A 147 18.29 -1.10 13.05
C THR A 147 19.52 -1.50 13.86
N GLN A 148 19.36 -1.75 15.17
CA GLN A 148 20.46 -2.22 16.02
C GLN A 148 20.87 -3.66 15.66
N GLY A 149 19.91 -4.56 15.48
CA GLY A 149 20.17 -5.95 15.06
C GLY A 149 20.88 -6.03 13.70
N GLN A 150 20.50 -5.17 12.75
CA GLN A 150 21.15 -5.10 11.44
C GLN A 150 22.58 -4.54 11.54
N ARG A 151 22.81 -3.51 12.36
CA ARG A 151 24.14 -2.96 12.62
C ARG A 151 25.06 -3.99 13.28
N ASP A 152 24.58 -4.68 14.30
CA ASP A 152 25.37 -5.67 15.03
C ASP A 152 25.70 -6.89 14.15
N SER A 153 24.73 -7.36 13.37
CA SER A 153 24.93 -8.46 12.42
C SER A 153 25.91 -8.07 11.32
N GLY A 154 25.76 -6.87 10.75
CA GLY A 154 26.68 -6.33 9.74
C GLY A 154 28.11 -6.20 10.26
N ARG A 155 28.28 -5.70 11.50
CA ARG A 155 29.58 -5.60 12.17
C ARG A 155 30.24 -6.97 12.33
N ARG A 156 29.51 -7.96 12.87
CA ARG A 156 30.03 -9.33 13.08
C ARG A 156 30.38 -10.04 11.77
N ILE A 157 29.58 -9.83 10.72
CA ILE A 157 29.90 -10.34 9.39
C ILE A 157 31.17 -9.68 8.86
N GLY A 158 31.32 -8.36 9.03
CA GLY A 158 32.54 -7.63 8.67
C GLY A 158 33.79 -8.13 9.39
N GLU A 159 33.71 -8.36 10.71
CA GLU A 159 34.80 -8.96 11.50
C GLU A 159 35.18 -10.33 10.96
N ARG A 160 34.21 -11.22 10.74
CA ARG A 160 34.45 -12.57 10.22
C ARG A 160 35.02 -12.57 8.80
N ILE A 161 34.57 -11.65 7.94
CA ILE A 161 35.14 -11.46 6.60
C ILE A 161 36.61 -11.05 6.74
N THR A 162 36.93 -10.13 7.65
CA THR A 162 38.30 -9.67 7.89
C THR A 162 39.19 -10.82 8.35
N ASP A 163 38.76 -11.60 9.35
CA ASP A 163 39.51 -12.76 9.85
C ASP A 163 39.73 -13.83 8.78
N THR A 164 38.66 -14.16 8.04
CA THR A 164 38.73 -15.18 6.98
C THR A 164 39.65 -14.70 5.84
N THR A 165 39.60 -13.42 5.50
CA THR A 165 40.46 -12.80 4.48
C THR A 165 41.91 -12.82 4.92
N PHE A 166 42.19 -12.50 6.19
CA PHE A 166 43.51 -12.57 6.78
C PHE A 166 44.09 -13.99 6.67
N TRP A 167 43.38 -15.01 7.19
CA TRP A 167 43.86 -16.40 7.15
C TRP A 167 44.01 -16.95 5.74
N ARG A 168 43.10 -16.60 4.82
CA ARG A 168 43.24 -16.96 3.41
C ARG A 168 44.54 -16.37 2.83
N ASN A 169 44.84 -15.11 3.12
CA ASN A 169 46.06 -14.47 2.64
C ASN A 169 47.31 -15.11 3.26
N GLU A 170 47.32 -15.37 4.57
CA GLU A 170 48.44 -16.03 5.24
C GLU A 170 48.73 -17.42 4.67
N VAL A 171 47.69 -18.24 4.46
CA VAL A 171 47.82 -19.56 3.84
C VAL A 171 48.32 -19.45 2.40
N SER A 172 47.86 -18.45 1.64
CA SER A 172 48.31 -18.24 0.26
C SER A 172 49.80 -17.86 0.22
N ILE A 173 50.23 -16.96 1.10
CA ILE A 173 51.63 -16.56 1.22
C ILE A 173 52.51 -17.76 1.62
N GLU A 174 52.06 -18.57 2.57
CA GLU A 174 52.83 -19.75 2.99
C GLU A 174 52.91 -20.82 1.91
N MET A 175 51.83 -21.00 1.13
CA MET A 175 51.84 -21.87 -0.04
C MET A 175 52.87 -21.38 -1.08
N GLU A 176 52.93 -20.08 -1.36
CA GLU A 176 53.93 -19.51 -2.28
C GLU A 176 55.36 -19.74 -1.77
N ARG A 177 55.61 -19.60 -0.46
CA ARG A 177 56.91 -19.90 0.15
C ARG A 177 57.27 -21.38 0.06
N LEU A 178 56.30 -22.28 0.28
CA LEU A 178 56.49 -23.72 0.15
C LEU A 178 56.80 -24.11 -1.30
N VAL A 179 56.06 -23.58 -2.26
CA VAL A 179 56.31 -23.80 -3.69
C VAL A 179 57.73 -23.34 -4.06
N ALA A 180 58.13 -22.13 -3.66
CA ALA A 180 59.47 -21.63 -3.91
C ALA A 180 60.57 -22.49 -3.25
N THR A 181 60.28 -23.07 -2.09
CA THR A 181 61.21 -23.98 -1.40
C THR A 181 61.30 -25.33 -2.11
N CYS A 182 60.18 -25.88 -2.58
CA CYS A 182 60.12 -27.10 -3.39
C CYS A 182 60.87 -26.94 -4.71
N GLU A 183 60.75 -25.79 -5.38
CA GLU A 183 61.51 -25.47 -6.59
C GLU A 183 63.02 -25.47 -6.32
N LYS A 184 63.47 -24.76 -5.28
CA LYS A 184 64.88 -24.74 -4.87
C LYS A 184 65.41 -26.13 -4.51
N LEU A 185 64.61 -26.94 -3.81
CA LEU A 185 64.98 -28.30 -3.45
C LEU A 185 65.10 -29.18 -4.70
N ASN A 186 64.17 -29.07 -5.64
CA ASN A 186 64.22 -29.79 -6.91
C ASN A 186 65.43 -29.38 -7.76
N ASP A 187 65.76 -28.09 -7.81
CA ASP A 187 66.95 -27.62 -8.52
C ASP A 187 68.23 -28.14 -7.89
N THR A 188 68.30 -28.16 -6.56
CA THR A 188 69.43 -28.73 -5.82
C THR A 188 69.55 -30.24 -6.06
N ARG A 189 68.43 -30.98 -6.06
CA ARG A 189 68.37 -32.40 -6.43
C ARG A 189 68.95 -32.63 -7.82
N ARG A 190 68.49 -31.86 -8.82
CA ARG A 190 69.00 -31.94 -10.21
C ARG A 190 70.48 -31.59 -10.32
N GLN A 191 71.00 -30.70 -9.47
CA GLN A 191 72.43 -30.38 -9.42
C GLN A 191 73.25 -31.53 -8.84
N LEU A 192 72.78 -32.16 -7.75
CA LEU A 192 73.42 -33.32 -7.13
C LEU A 192 73.43 -34.53 -8.08
N GLU A 193 72.32 -34.82 -8.76
CA GLU A 193 72.22 -35.89 -9.76
C GLU A 193 73.21 -35.66 -10.92
N ARG A 194 73.32 -34.43 -11.42
CA ARG A 194 74.31 -34.06 -12.44
C ARG A 194 75.75 -34.21 -11.95
N ALA A 195 76.04 -33.84 -10.70
CA ALA A 195 77.37 -33.98 -10.12
C ALA A 195 77.77 -35.46 -9.96
N ILE A 196 76.83 -36.33 -9.56
CA ILE A 196 77.04 -37.79 -9.51
C ILE A 196 77.35 -38.35 -10.89
N ALA A 197 76.56 -37.99 -11.90
CA ALA A 197 76.78 -38.43 -13.28
C ALA A 197 78.14 -37.94 -13.83
N GLY A 198 78.53 -36.71 -13.49
CA GLY A 198 79.82 -36.14 -13.89
C GLY A 198 81.05 -36.88 -13.32
N ILE A 199 80.91 -37.57 -12.19
CA ILE A 199 81.99 -38.35 -11.56
C ILE A 199 82.20 -39.72 -12.25
N GLU A 200 81.19 -40.28 -12.92
CA GLU A 200 81.26 -41.62 -13.51
C GLU A 200 82.35 -41.74 -14.58
N GLY A 201 82.50 -40.72 -15.44
CA GLY A 201 83.53 -40.69 -16.49
C GLY A 201 84.96 -40.73 -15.93
N PRO A 202 85.37 -39.75 -15.09
CA PRO A 202 86.68 -39.76 -14.44
C PRO A 202 86.97 -41.04 -13.65
N LEU A 203 85.97 -41.56 -12.92
CA LEU A 203 86.12 -42.79 -12.15
C LEU A 203 86.43 -43.99 -13.07
N HIS A 204 85.70 -44.12 -14.18
CA HIS A 204 85.93 -45.19 -15.16
C HIS A 204 87.34 -45.10 -15.78
N ILE A 205 87.79 -43.90 -16.16
CA ILE A 205 89.13 -43.69 -16.73
C ILE A 205 90.23 -44.13 -15.75
N VAL A 206 90.13 -43.72 -14.48
CA VAL A 206 91.12 -44.09 -13.45
C VAL A 206 91.11 -45.60 -13.19
N GLN A 207 89.94 -46.24 -13.21
CA GLN A 207 89.80 -47.70 -13.09
C GLN A 207 90.41 -48.45 -14.28
N GLU A 208 90.20 -47.98 -15.51
CA GLU A 208 90.83 -48.55 -16.72
C GLU A 208 92.36 -48.39 -16.68
N CYS A 209 92.86 -47.23 -16.24
CA CYS A 209 94.29 -47.00 -16.03
C CYS A 209 94.88 -48.01 -15.04
N LEU A 210 94.20 -48.30 -13.93
CA LEU A 210 94.63 -49.33 -12.97
C LEU A 210 94.57 -50.75 -13.59
N TYR A 211 93.48 -51.10 -14.28
CA TYR A 211 93.31 -52.40 -14.94
C TYR A 211 94.39 -52.70 -15.97
N HIS A 212 94.79 -51.71 -16.78
CA HIS A 212 95.89 -51.88 -17.73
C HIS A 212 97.25 -52.02 -17.02
N ARG A 213 97.47 -51.32 -15.91
CA ARG A 213 98.71 -51.39 -15.15
C ARG A 213 98.88 -52.73 -14.41
N GLU A 214 97.77 -53.35 -14.00
CA GLU A 214 97.76 -54.68 -13.36
C GLU A 214 98.24 -55.80 -14.32
N LYS A 215 98.18 -55.59 -15.64
CA LYS A 215 98.64 -56.56 -16.65
C LYS A 215 100.17 -56.66 -16.79
N ARG A 216 100.94 -55.77 -16.15
CA ARG A 216 102.41 -55.84 -16.12
C ARG A 216 102.86 -57.19 -15.53
N GLN A 217 103.97 -57.74 -16.01
CA GLN A 217 104.44 -59.08 -15.65
C GLN A 217 105.77 -59.02 -14.87
N GLY A 218 105.94 -59.93 -13.92
CA GLY A 218 107.20 -60.10 -13.19
C GLY A 218 107.56 -58.91 -12.29
N LEU A 219 108.84 -58.54 -12.29
CA LEU A 219 109.37 -57.48 -11.42
C LEU A 219 108.83 -56.07 -11.73
N GLU A 220 108.17 -55.87 -12.87
CA GLU A 220 107.57 -54.59 -13.29
C GLU A 220 106.19 -54.31 -12.63
N GLN A 221 105.65 -55.28 -11.88
CA GLN A 221 104.46 -55.11 -11.06
C GLN A 221 104.83 -54.43 -9.73
N VAL A 222 105.15 -53.15 -9.81
CA VAL A 222 105.60 -52.35 -8.66
C VAL A 222 104.51 -51.37 -8.22
N HIS A 223 104.25 -51.31 -6.91
CA HIS A 223 103.44 -50.29 -6.26
C HIS A 223 104.13 -48.92 -6.23
N ASP A 224 104.16 -48.27 -7.40
CA ASP A 224 104.81 -46.98 -7.59
C ASP A 224 103.92 -45.80 -7.16
N ALA A 225 104.49 -44.60 -7.20
CA ALA A 225 103.80 -43.36 -6.85
C ALA A 225 102.58 -43.09 -7.75
N VAL A 226 102.55 -43.60 -8.99
CA VAL A 226 101.45 -43.40 -9.94
C VAL A 226 100.26 -44.27 -9.56
N GLU A 227 100.49 -45.54 -9.24
CA GLU A 227 99.44 -46.44 -8.75
C GLU A 227 98.85 -45.95 -7.43
N GLN A 228 99.69 -45.51 -6.48
CA GLN A 228 99.21 -44.90 -5.22
C GLN A 228 98.36 -43.65 -5.47
N SER A 229 98.73 -42.83 -6.45
CA SER A 229 97.97 -41.63 -6.83
C SER A 229 96.62 -41.99 -7.47
N LEU A 230 96.58 -42.97 -8.37
CA LEU A 230 95.34 -43.46 -9.00
C LEU A 230 94.40 -44.10 -7.97
N LEU A 231 94.90 -44.90 -7.03
CA LEU A 231 94.09 -45.48 -5.95
C LEU A 231 93.49 -44.39 -5.04
N LYS A 232 94.27 -43.35 -4.72
CA LYS A 232 93.80 -42.20 -3.95
C LYS A 232 92.73 -41.42 -4.73
N GLU A 233 92.88 -41.28 -6.04
CA GLU A 233 91.90 -40.65 -6.91
C GLU A 233 90.58 -41.42 -6.95
N VAL A 234 90.61 -42.76 -7.09
CA VAL A 234 89.41 -43.61 -6.97
C VAL A 234 88.72 -43.42 -5.62
N ALA A 235 89.48 -43.41 -4.53
CA ALA A 235 88.93 -43.26 -3.18
C ALA A 235 88.20 -41.93 -3.02
N ILE A 236 88.80 -40.82 -3.46
CA ILE A 236 88.20 -39.48 -3.40
C ILE A 236 86.95 -39.39 -4.29
N LEU A 237 87.02 -39.89 -5.52
CA LEU A 237 85.88 -39.87 -6.45
C LEU A 237 84.69 -40.67 -5.91
N ARG A 238 84.93 -41.84 -5.33
CA ARG A 238 83.88 -42.63 -4.65
C ARG A 238 83.33 -41.94 -3.41
N GLU A 239 84.21 -41.40 -2.56
CA GLU A 239 83.78 -40.68 -1.35
C GLU A 239 82.92 -39.45 -1.70
N SER A 240 83.27 -38.70 -2.74
CA SER A 240 82.47 -37.59 -3.25
C SER A 240 81.12 -38.06 -3.79
N GLN A 241 81.08 -39.16 -4.54
CA GLN A 241 79.84 -39.74 -5.05
C GLN A 241 78.91 -40.19 -3.91
N ASP A 242 79.46 -40.83 -2.88
CA ASP A 242 78.71 -41.27 -1.70
C ASP A 242 78.20 -40.10 -0.87
N LYS A 243 78.97 -39.01 -0.72
CA LYS A 243 78.51 -37.77 -0.08
C LYS A 243 77.31 -37.17 -0.82
N PHE A 244 77.33 -37.13 -2.15
CA PHE A 244 76.21 -36.63 -2.95
C PHE A 244 74.98 -37.55 -2.88
N ARG A 245 75.17 -38.88 -2.92
CA ARG A 245 74.08 -39.86 -2.74
C ARG A 245 73.46 -39.78 -1.35
N ASN A 246 74.27 -39.68 -0.31
CA ASN A 246 73.81 -39.52 1.07
C ASN A 246 73.04 -38.20 1.25
N MET A 247 73.46 -37.12 0.59
CA MET A 247 72.71 -35.86 0.59
C MET A 247 71.36 -35.98 -0.15
N LEU A 248 71.31 -36.70 -1.29
CA LEU A 248 70.06 -37.02 -1.99
C LEU A 248 69.12 -37.88 -1.13
N GLU A 249 69.67 -38.87 -0.43
CA GLU A 249 68.92 -39.77 0.44
C GLU A 249 68.41 -39.06 1.71
N LYS A 250 69.21 -38.16 2.29
CA LYS A 250 68.78 -37.25 3.37
C LYS A 250 67.70 -36.27 2.91
N GLY A 251 67.77 -35.80 1.66
CA GLY A 251 66.70 -35.00 1.05
C GLY A 251 65.40 -35.79 0.78
N LEU A 252 65.47 -37.12 0.85
CA LEU A 252 64.36 -38.08 0.69
C LEU A 252 63.98 -38.78 2.00
N GLN A 253 64.54 -38.37 3.15
CA GLN A 253 64.05 -38.85 4.45
C GLN A 253 62.62 -38.35 4.63
N PHE A 254 61.66 -39.29 4.61
CA PHE A 254 60.33 -39.08 5.16
C PHE A 254 60.50 -38.47 6.55
N TYR A 255 59.90 -37.30 6.78
CA TYR A 255 59.90 -36.66 8.09
C TYR A 255 59.26 -37.61 9.12
N ALA A 256 60.10 -38.27 9.92
CA ALA A 256 59.65 -39.04 11.07
C ALA A 256 59.07 -38.07 12.10
N GLY A 257 57.76 -38.18 12.38
CA GLY A 257 57.06 -37.28 13.31
C GLY A 257 55.70 -36.77 12.85
N ILE A 258 55.29 -36.98 11.58
CA ILE A 258 53.92 -36.67 11.12
C ILE A 258 52.86 -37.54 11.83
N GLU A 259 53.25 -38.70 12.36
CA GLU A 259 52.37 -39.55 13.18
C GLU A 259 52.06 -38.97 14.57
N ARG A 260 52.73 -37.89 14.99
CA ARG A 260 52.32 -37.14 16.17
C ARG A 260 51.22 -36.17 15.79
N TYR A 261 50.05 -36.78 15.60
CA TYR A 261 48.72 -36.19 15.65
C TYR A 261 48.68 -34.93 16.51
N ASP A 262 48.46 -33.78 15.87
CA ASP A 262 48.02 -32.57 16.55
C ASP A 262 46.50 -32.72 16.81
N PRO A 263 46.04 -32.80 18.08
CA PRO A 263 44.62 -32.91 18.40
C PRO A 263 43.79 -31.69 17.95
N THR A 264 44.44 -30.63 17.44
CA THR A 264 43.80 -29.40 16.99
C THR A 264 43.61 -29.32 15.46
N VAL A 265 44.13 -30.28 14.67
CA VAL A 265 43.94 -30.31 13.22
C VAL A 265 42.76 -31.22 12.84
N CYS A 266 41.83 -30.66 12.07
CA CYS A 266 40.63 -31.34 11.57
C CYS A 266 41.03 -32.49 10.63
N ASP A 267 40.76 -33.74 11.02
CA ASP A 267 40.91 -34.88 10.11
C ASP A 267 39.86 -34.78 8.97
N THR A 268 40.13 -35.44 7.84
CA THR A 268 39.26 -35.37 6.65
C THR A 268 37.83 -35.81 6.94
N GLU A 269 37.63 -36.73 7.88
CA GLU A 269 36.31 -37.19 8.30
C GLU A 269 35.56 -36.14 9.13
N ARG A 270 36.21 -35.47 10.09
CA ARG A 270 35.60 -34.37 10.85
C ARG A 270 35.35 -33.15 9.98
N TRP A 271 36.24 -32.85 9.03
CA TRP A 271 36.01 -31.78 8.05
C TRP A 271 34.83 -32.11 7.14
N ALA A 272 34.75 -33.35 6.64
CA ALA A 272 33.63 -33.81 5.83
C ALA A 272 32.32 -33.81 6.62
N ALA A 273 32.33 -34.26 7.88
CA ALA A 273 31.18 -34.24 8.77
C ALA A 273 30.74 -32.81 9.12
N ALA A 274 31.67 -31.89 9.42
CA ALA A 274 31.35 -30.49 9.69
C ALA A 274 30.85 -29.75 8.43
N SER A 275 31.39 -30.07 7.26
CA SER A 275 30.95 -29.55 5.96
C SER A 275 29.56 -30.09 5.61
N ALA A 276 29.32 -31.40 5.80
CA ALA A 276 28.02 -32.02 5.61
C ALA A 276 26.97 -31.46 6.58
N ALA A 277 27.32 -31.27 7.85
CA ALA A 277 26.44 -30.65 8.84
C ALA A 277 26.15 -29.17 8.51
N THR A 278 27.10 -28.45 7.91
CA THR A 278 26.88 -27.07 7.45
C THR A 278 25.99 -27.04 6.21
N LEU A 279 26.19 -27.95 5.27
CA LEU A 279 25.33 -28.12 4.10
C LEU A 279 23.90 -28.51 4.50
N GLN A 280 23.74 -29.46 5.42
CA GLN A 280 22.44 -29.89 5.92
C GLN A 280 21.73 -28.77 6.68
N ARG A 281 22.45 -27.99 7.51
CA ARG A 281 21.90 -26.78 8.14
C ARG A 281 21.46 -25.76 7.08
N SER A 282 22.28 -25.50 6.08
CA SER A 282 21.93 -24.59 4.97
C SER A 282 20.70 -25.08 4.20
N GLN A 283 20.59 -26.38 3.90
CA GLN A 283 19.42 -26.97 3.25
C GLN A 283 18.16 -26.88 4.12
N SER A 284 18.28 -27.12 5.43
CA SER A 284 17.18 -26.96 6.38
C SER A 284 16.69 -25.51 6.45
N GLU A 285 17.60 -24.54 6.57
CA GLU A 285 17.25 -23.12 6.58
C GLU A 285 16.63 -22.67 5.24
N ARG A 286 17.14 -23.17 4.11
CA ARG A 286 16.54 -22.91 2.80
C ARG A 286 15.13 -23.50 2.68
N ALA A 287 14.92 -24.72 3.18
CA ALA A 287 13.60 -25.35 3.17
C ALA A 287 12.59 -24.55 4.03
N LYS A 288 13.01 -24.08 5.22
CA LYS A 288 12.20 -23.18 6.06
C LYS A 288 11.88 -21.88 5.33
N ALA A 289 12.86 -21.24 4.68
CA ALA A 289 12.65 -20.01 3.94
C ALA A 289 11.67 -20.21 2.76
N VAL A 290 11.79 -21.31 2.02
CA VAL A 290 10.85 -21.66 0.94
C VAL A 290 9.44 -21.89 1.49
N GLN A 291 9.32 -22.58 2.63
CA GLN A 291 8.02 -22.76 3.29
C GLN A 291 7.41 -21.42 3.71
N MET A 292 8.20 -20.53 4.32
CA MET A 292 7.74 -19.18 4.69
C MET A 292 7.29 -18.35 3.49
N LEU A 293 7.99 -18.45 2.35
CA LEU A 293 7.57 -17.78 1.12
C LEU A 293 6.25 -18.35 0.59
N SER A 294 6.09 -19.67 0.60
CA SER A 294 4.84 -20.33 0.22
C SER A 294 3.69 -19.95 1.14
N ASP A 295 3.92 -19.90 2.46
CA ASP A 295 2.90 -19.52 3.44
C ASP A 295 2.51 -18.06 3.27
N ALA A 296 3.47 -17.17 2.99
CA ALA A 296 3.22 -15.77 2.70
C ALA A 296 2.41 -15.58 1.41
N GLU A 297 2.75 -16.30 0.34
CA GLU A 297 2.00 -16.26 -0.92
C GLU A 297 0.56 -16.79 -0.74
N ASN A 298 0.39 -17.88 0.00
CA ASN A 298 -0.93 -18.40 0.34
C ASN A 298 -1.75 -17.39 1.15
N LEU A 299 -1.14 -16.76 2.17
CA LEU A 299 -1.80 -15.74 2.98
C LEU A 299 -2.24 -14.54 2.13
N ILE A 300 -1.35 -14.03 1.25
CA ILE A 300 -1.66 -12.94 0.34
C ILE A 300 -2.85 -13.31 -0.55
N ASN A 301 -2.86 -14.52 -1.13
CA ASN A 301 -3.94 -14.98 -2.01
C ASN A 301 -5.27 -15.17 -1.26
N VAL A 302 -5.24 -15.70 -0.03
CA VAL A 302 -6.44 -15.84 0.81
C VAL A 302 -6.98 -14.46 1.19
N SER A 303 -6.15 -13.57 1.73
CA SER A 303 -6.55 -12.21 2.10
C SER A 303 -7.04 -11.41 0.89
N ALA A 304 -6.41 -11.56 -0.27
CA ALA A 304 -6.86 -10.99 -1.54
C ALA A 304 -8.29 -11.40 -1.89
N THR A 305 -8.58 -12.70 -1.77
CA THR A 305 -9.90 -13.26 -2.07
C THR A 305 -10.94 -12.75 -1.07
N GLU A 306 -10.63 -12.78 0.23
CA GLU A 306 -11.52 -12.28 1.29
C GLU A 306 -11.84 -10.79 1.13
N ILE A 307 -10.86 -9.95 0.82
CA ILE A 307 -11.06 -8.51 0.58
C ILE A 307 -11.98 -8.31 -0.63
N TRP A 308 -11.77 -9.06 -1.71
CA TRP A 308 -12.57 -8.95 -2.92
C TRP A 308 -14.02 -9.40 -2.69
N ASP A 309 -14.21 -10.54 -2.02
CA ASP A 309 -15.52 -11.07 -1.66
C ASP A 309 -16.27 -10.08 -0.77
N GLN A 310 -15.62 -9.55 0.27
CA GLN A 310 -16.24 -8.58 1.18
C GLN A 310 -16.59 -7.26 0.48
N TRP A 311 -15.73 -6.79 -0.43
CA TRP A 311 -16.00 -5.62 -1.25
C TRP A 311 -17.21 -5.84 -2.16
N SER A 312 -17.26 -6.98 -2.85
CA SER A 312 -18.35 -7.37 -3.75
C SER A 312 -19.68 -7.54 -3.01
N ASN A 313 -19.66 -8.20 -1.85
CA ASN A 313 -20.80 -8.38 -0.97
C ASN A 313 -21.37 -7.02 -0.51
N THR A 314 -20.49 -6.11 -0.11
CA THR A 314 -20.88 -4.75 0.31
C THR A 314 -21.52 -3.98 -0.85
N ASN A 315 -20.92 -4.03 -2.05
CA ASN A 315 -21.46 -3.36 -3.23
C ASN A 315 -22.84 -3.94 -3.65
N SER A 316 -23.00 -5.26 -3.53
CA SER A 316 -24.25 -5.94 -3.81
C SER A 316 -25.33 -5.56 -2.80
N ALA A 317 -24.97 -5.44 -1.51
CA ALA A 317 -25.88 -4.95 -0.46
C ALA A 317 -26.33 -3.50 -0.71
N PHE A 318 -25.40 -2.59 -1.07
CA PHE A 318 -25.74 -1.22 -1.47
C PHE A 318 -26.68 -1.20 -2.67
N THR A 319 -26.38 -1.98 -3.71
CA THR A 319 -27.21 -2.06 -4.92
C THR A 319 -28.64 -2.48 -4.59
N ARG A 320 -28.81 -3.51 -3.73
CA ARG A 320 -30.13 -3.96 -3.27
C ARG A 320 -30.86 -2.87 -2.48
N ARG A 321 -30.19 -2.25 -1.50
CA ARG A 321 -30.78 -1.18 -0.68
C ARG A 321 -31.20 0.04 -1.50
N ILE A 322 -30.40 0.42 -2.48
CA ILE A 322 -30.71 1.52 -3.41
C ILE A 322 -31.97 1.17 -4.22
N ALA A 323 -32.06 -0.05 -4.76
CA ALA A 323 -33.24 -0.49 -5.50
C ALA A 323 -34.52 -0.48 -4.63
N GLU A 324 -34.45 -1.02 -3.41
CA GLU A 324 -35.56 -0.97 -2.43
C GLU A 324 -35.99 0.47 -2.14
N THR A 325 -35.02 1.38 -1.94
CA THR A 325 -35.30 2.79 -1.63
C THR A 325 -35.92 3.52 -2.82
N ILE A 326 -35.49 3.22 -4.05
CA ILE A 326 -36.13 3.73 -5.28
C ILE A 326 -37.58 3.24 -5.38
N GLU A 327 -37.82 1.95 -5.12
CA GLU A 327 -39.17 1.39 -5.17
C GLU A 327 -40.10 2.05 -4.15
N ILE A 328 -39.65 2.21 -2.90
CA ILE A 328 -40.40 2.91 -1.86
C ILE A 328 -40.66 4.37 -2.25
N LYS A 329 -39.64 5.07 -2.77
CA LYS A 329 -39.80 6.44 -3.26
C LYS A 329 -40.88 6.53 -4.34
N ASN A 330 -40.86 5.64 -5.33
CA ASN A 330 -41.85 5.61 -6.40
C ASN A 330 -43.27 5.35 -5.86
N LYS A 331 -43.43 4.42 -4.90
CA LYS A 331 -44.71 4.15 -4.22
C LYS A 331 -45.21 5.39 -3.46
N LEU A 332 -44.34 6.09 -2.75
CA LEU A 332 -44.68 7.33 -2.05
C LEU A 332 -45.07 8.46 -3.02
N GLN A 333 -44.37 8.61 -4.15
CA GLN A 333 -44.72 9.59 -5.18
C GLN A 333 -46.10 9.30 -5.78
N LEU A 334 -46.39 8.04 -6.10
CA LEU A 334 -47.71 7.65 -6.60
C LEU A 334 -48.82 7.93 -5.58
N HIS A 335 -48.57 7.62 -4.29
CA HIS A 335 -49.56 7.89 -3.25
C HIS A 335 -49.77 9.40 -3.04
N LEU A 336 -48.71 10.20 -3.09
CA LEU A 336 -48.82 11.66 -3.04
C LEU A 336 -49.71 12.19 -4.17
N HIS A 337 -49.54 11.68 -5.39
CA HIS A 337 -50.39 12.08 -6.51
C HIS A 337 -51.87 11.73 -6.29
N LYS A 338 -52.16 10.54 -5.73
CA LYS A 338 -53.54 10.16 -5.37
C LYS A 338 -54.13 11.07 -4.30
N VAL A 339 -53.37 11.38 -3.24
CA VAL A 339 -53.82 12.29 -2.18
C VAL A 339 -54.08 13.69 -2.71
N GLN A 340 -53.23 14.19 -3.62
CA GLN A 340 -53.44 15.48 -4.29
C GLN A 340 -54.72 15.49 -5.14
N GLN A 341 -55.03 14.39 -5.84
CA GLN A 341 -56.29 14.26 -6.59
C GLN A 341 -57.51 14.24 -5.66
N GLU A 342 -57.49 13.46 -4.59
CA GLU A 342 -58.58 13.44 -3.59
C GLU A 342 -58.79 14.81 -2.95
N MET A 343 -57.72 15.56 -2.67
CA MET A 343 -57.84 16.93 -2.17
C MET A 343 -58.59 17.83 -3.14
N PHE A 344 -58.26 17.77 -4.44
CA PHE A 344 -58.95 18.53 -5.48
C PHE A 344 -60.43 18.16 -5.58
N ASP A 345 -60.77 16.87 -5.48
CA ASP A 345 -62.15 16.41 -5.53
C ASP A 345 -62.96 16.84 -4.29
N VAL A 346 -62.33 16.88 -3.11
CA VAL A 346 -62.96 17.43 -1.89
C VAL A 346 -63.15 18.95 -1.98
N GLU A 347 -62.17 19.70 -2.50
CA GLU A 347 -62.29 21.15 -2.75
C GLU A 347 -63.47 21.46 -3.67
N LYS A 348 -63.60 20.73 -4.78
CA LYS A 348 -64.73 20.84 -5.70
C LYS A 348 -66.07 20.51 -5.01
N THR A 349 -66.08 19.53 -4.12
CA THR A 349 -67.28 19.16 -3.36
C THR A 349 -67.67 20.28 -2.38
N LEU A 350 -66.70 20.92 -1.73
CA LEU A 350 -66.92 22.08 -0.87
C LEU A 350 -67.52 23.27 -1.66
N GLU A 351 -67.03 23.54 -2.86
CA GLU A 351 -67.59 24.57 -3.74
C GLU A 351 -69.07 24.28 -4.07
N LEU A 352 -69.41 23.04 -4.42
CA LEU A 352 -70.79 22.63 -4.71
C LEU A 352 -71.71 22.74 -3.49
N LEU A 353 -71.23 22.36 -2.29
CA LEU A 353 -72.00 22.48 -1.05
C LEU A 353 -72.26 23.94 -0.68
N ASN A 354 -71.25 24.82 -0.82
CA ASN A 354 -71.42 26.25 -0.60
C ASN A 354 -72.43 26.85 -1.58
N LYS A 355 -72.36 26.47 -2.86
CA LYS A 355 -73.32 26.90 -3.86
C LYS A 355 -74.75 26.45 -3.53
N ALA A 356 -74.92 25.22 -3.05
CA ALA A 356 -76.22 24.70 -2.63
C ALA A 356 -76.82 25.50 -1.45
N ILE A 357 -76.00 25.93 -0.47
CA ILE A 357 -76.45 26.80 0.63
C ILE A 357 -76.91 28.15 0.07
N GLU A 358 -76.13 28.75 -0.83
CA GLU A 358 -76.47 30.03 -1.43
C GLU A 358 -77.78 29.97 -2.24
N ASP A 359 -77.97 28.90 -3.01
CA ASP A 359 -79.19 28.69 -3.80
C ASP A 359 -80.44 28.47 -2.92
N LYS A 360 -80.28 27.95 -1.69
CA LYS A 360 -81.39 27.78 -0.72
C LYS A 360 -81.71 29.05 0.08
N LEU A 361 -80.82 30.03 0.06
CA LEU A 361 -80.96 31.27 0.82
C LEU A 361 -82.14 32.13 0.32
N GLN A 362 -82.33 32.21 -1.00
CA GLN A 362 -83.41 33.00 -1.59
C GLN A 362 -84.82 32.40 -1.35
N PRO A 363 -85.08 31.10 -1.61
CA PRO A 363 -86.34 30.47 -1.23
C PRO A 363 -86.70 30.65 0.24
N MET A 364 -85.71 30.50 1.14
CA MET A 364 -85.91 30.70 2.58
C MET A 364 -86.33 32.12 2.91
N ARG A 365 -85.69 33.14 2.31
CA ARG A 365 -86.08 34.55 2.50
C ARG A 365 -87.51 34.80 2.04
N VAL A 366 -87.89 34.30 0.87
CA VAL A 366 -89.25 34.44 0.33
C VAL A 366 -90.29 33.79 1.26
N ALA A 367 -90.04 32.58 1.73
CA ALA A 367 -90.92 31.88 2.67
C ALA A 367 -91.05 32.65 4.00
N HIS A 368 -89.93 33.18 4.54
CA HIS A 368 -89.92 33.95 5.79
C HIS A 368 -90.70 35.27 5.67
N THR A 369 -90.48 36.04 4.60
CA THR A 369 -91.21 37.30 4.36
C THR A 369 -92.71 37.05 4.13
N ARG A 370 -93.08 35.98 3.40
CA ARG A 370 -94.49 35.57 3.24
C ARG A 370 -95.13 35.22 4.57
N LEU A 371 -94.42 34.46 5.42
CA LEU A 371 -94.90 34.09 6.75
C LEU A 371 -95.06 35.32 7.66
N GLN A 372 -94.10 36.26 7.64
CA GLN A 372 -94.15 37.51 8.38
C GLN A 372 -95.35 38.39 7.96
N ALA A 373 -95.62 38.50 6.66
CA ALA A 373 -96.78 39.26 6.19
C ALA A 373 -98.10 38.67 6.73
N ARG A 374 -98.19 37.33 6.84
CA ARG A 374 -99.39 36.65 7.36
C ARG A 374 -99.56 36.81 8.88
N THR A 375 -98.48 36.95 9.65
CA THR A 375 -98.57 37.15 11.12
C THR A 375 -99.10 38.54 11.50
N ALA A 376 -99.12 39.49 10.56
CA ALA A 376 -99.62 40.86 10.72
C ALA A 376 -101.13 41.02 10.46
N ARG A 377 -101.85 39.95 10.10
CA ARG A 377 -103.31 40.02 9.86
C ARG A 377 -104.09 40.39 11.14
N PRO A 378 -105.12 41.24 11.05
CA PRO A 378 -105.88 41.68 12.22
C PRO A 378 -106.94 40.66 12.66
N HIS A 379 -107.20 40.62 13.97
CA HIS A 379 -108.31 39.90 14.61
C HIS A 379 -108.50 38.44 14.12
N LEU A 380 -109.68 38.11 13.59
CA LEU A 380 -110.11 36.78 13.21
C LEU A 380 -109.45 36.27 11.91
N GLU A 381 -108.92 37.17 11.08
CA GLU A 381 -108.17 36.84 9.85
C GLU A 381 -106.77 36.27 10.15
N LYS A 382 -106.33 36.33 11.41
CA LYS A 382 -105.12 35.67 11.92
C LYS A 382 -105.36 34.19 12.23
N CYS A 383 -106.06 33.50 11.34
CA CYS A 383 -106.35 32.08 11.46
C CYS A 383 -105.13 31.22 11.05
N ARG A 384 -104.99 30.03 11.67
CA ARG A 384 -104.00 29.01 11.29
C ARG A 384 -104.57 28.11 10.21
N ASP A 385 -104.79 28.69 9.03
CA ASP A 385 -105.26 27.95 7.85
C ASP A 385 -104.16 27.06 7.25
N GLU A 386 -104.53 26.23 6.27
CA GLU A 386 -103.59 25.31 5.61
C GLU A 386 -102.39 26.04 5.00
N ALA A 387 -102.61 27.21 4.39
CA ALA A 387 -101.53 28.02 3.83
C ALA A 387 -100.52 28.47 4.90
N GLN A 388 -100.98 28.83 6.10
CA GLN A 388 -100.12 29.14 7.24
C GLN A 388 -99.31 27.90 7.66
N HIS A 389 -99.95 26.73 7.78
CA HIS A 389 -99.27 25.48 8.13
C HIS A 389 -98.20 25.08 7.11
N ARG A 390 -98.50 25.19 5.81
CA ARG A 390 -97.56 24.86 4.72
C ARG A 390 -96.35 25.78 4.69
N LEU A 391 -96.53 27.10 4.89
CA LEU A 391 -95.41 28.05 4.95
C LEU A 391 -94.51 27.83 6.16
N VAL A 392 -95.09 27.52 7.34
CA VAL A 392 -94.30 27.15 8.53
C VAL A 392 -93.48 25.90 8.24
N LYS A 393 -94.11 24.87 7.65
CA LYS A 393 -93.41 23.63 7.27
C LYS A 393 -92.27 23.89 6.27
N GLU A 394 -92.51 24.68 5.22
CA GLU A 394 -91.50 25.03 4.23
C GLU A 394 -90.28 25.74 4.86
N VAL A 395 -90.51 26.67 5.80
CA VAL A 395 -89.42 27.33 6.54
C VAL A 395 -88.64 26.31 7.38
N CYS A 396 -89.31 25.43 8.12
CA CYS A 396 -88.65 24.40 8.92
C CYS A 396 -87.85 23.42 8.05
N ASP A 397 -88.43 22.91 6.96
CA ASP A 397 -87.79 21.96 6.05
C ASP A 397 -86.54 22.60 5.39
N LEU A 398 -86.60 23.88 4.99
CA LEU A 398 -85.45 24.62 4.44
C LEU A 398 -84.37 24.87 5.49
N GLN A 399 -84.74 25.18 6.73
CA GLN A 399 -83.79 25.34 7.85
C GLN A 399 -83.04 24.04 8.13
N GLU A 400 -83.75 22.91 8.25
CA GLU A 400 -83.16 21.58 8.46
C GLU A 400 -82.23 21.20 7.31
N THR A 401 -82.63 21.49 6.06
CA THR A 401 -81.79 21.25 4.87
C THR A 401 -80.50 22.08 4.93
N MET A 402 -80.58 23.36 5.31
CA MET A 402 -79.41 24.23 5.43
C MET A 402 -78.48 23.79 6.57
N GLU A 403 -79.02 23.36 7.71
CA GLU A 403 -78.22 22.80 8.82
C GLU A 403 -77.51 21.52 8.40
N THR A 404 -78.20 20.64 7.66
CA THR A 404 -77.61 19.42 7.10
C THR A 404 -76.46 19.74 6.13
N LEU A 405 -76.64 20.70 5.22
CA LEU A 405 -75.59 21.14 4.30
C LEU A 405 -74.38 21.71 5.05
N ARG A 406 -74.60 22.54 6.08
CA ARG A 406 -73.53 23.09 6.92
C ARG A 406 -72.76 21.99 7.67
N SER A 407 -73.45 20.99 8.19
CA SER A 407 -72.82 19.82 8.83
C SER A 407 -71.95 19.04 7.84
N LYS A 408 -72.40 18.89 6.59
CA LYS A 408 -71.60 18.26 5.52
C LYS A 408 -70.38 19.07 5.11
N ILE A 409 -70.48 20.40 5.08
CA ILE A 409 -69.33 21.29 4.87
C ILE A 409 -68.30 21.07 5.97
N ALA A 410 -68.69 21.13 7.24
CA ALA A 410 -67.77 20.92 8.36
C ALA A 410 -67.08 19.55 8.31
N THR A 411 -67.81 18.51 7.88
CA THR A 411 -67.24 17.18 7.66
C THR A 411 -66.21 17.18 6.53
N ALA A 412 -66.53 17.78 5.38
CA ALA A 412 -65.64 17.85 4.22
C ALA A 412 -64.41 18.75 4.46
N GLU A 413 -64.54 19.82 5.23
CA GLU A 413 -63.41 20.64 5.69
C GLU A 413 -62.48 19.82 6.59
N GLY A 414 -63.05 19.04 7.52
CA GLY A 414 -62.28 18.13 8.38
C GLY A 414 -61.50 17.07 7.58
N THR A 415 -62.12 16.48 6.55
CA THR A 415 -61.41 15.53 5.67
C THR A 415 -60.33 16.22 4.85
N HIS A 416 -60.58 17.42 4.33
CA HIS A 416 -59.58 18.20 3.60
C HIS A 416 -58.36 18.53 4.46
N GLN A 417 -58.56 18.98 5.71
CA GLN A 417 -57.47 19.23 6.66
C GLN A 417 -56.67 17.96 6.98
N THR A 418 -57.34 16.81 7.11
CA THR A 418 -56.66 15.53 7.30
C THR A 418 -55.78 15.17 6.09
N LEU A 419 -56.28 15.36 4.87
CA LEU A 419 -55.53 15.10 3.64
C LEU A 419 -54.32 16.03 3.48
N LEU A 420 -54.44 17.31 3.86
CA LEU A 420 -53.32 18.26 3.89
C LEU A 420 -52.18 17.77 4.80
N GLY A 421 -52.52 17.22 5.97
CA GLY A 421 -51.55 16.62 6.89
C GLY A 421 -50.86 15.40 6.29
N VAL A 422 -51.62 14.50 5.65
CA VAL A 422 -51.08 13.32 4.96
C VAL A 422 -50.13 13.74 3.82
N ARG A 423 -50.52 14.74 3.01
CA ARG A 423 -49.69 15.29 1.92
C ARG A 423 -48.34 15.77 2.45
N ALA A 424 -48.35 16.59 3.51
CA ALA A 424 -47.13 17.12 4.12
C ALA A 424 -46.21 16.00 4.64
N GLY A 425 -46.78 14.94 5.23
CA GLY A 425 -46.04 13.76 5.66
C GLY A 425 -45.38 13.02 4.50
N LEU A 426 -46.13 12.75 3.43
CA LEU A 426 -45.60 12.10 2.23
C LEU A 426 -44.49 12.91 1.55
N GLU A 427 -44.63 14.23 1.47
CA GLU A 427 -43.59 15.11 0.93
C GLU A 427 -42.31 15.09 1.79
N ALA A 428 -42.45 15.07 3.13
CA ALA A 428 -41.31 14.95 4.03
C ALA A 428 -40.59 13.61 3.86
N ASP A 429 -41.33 12.51 3.79
CA ASP A 429 -40.76 11.19 3.54
C ASP A 429 -40.06 11.12 2.20
N LEU A 430 -40.62 11.71 1.14
CA LEU A 430 -39.99 11.79 -0.17
C LEU A 430 -38.68 12.57 -0.17
N ARG A 431 -38.61 13.69 0.57
CA ARG A 431 -37.35 14.42 0.77
C ARG A 431 -36.32 13.53 1.46
N ASN A 432 -36.70 12.87 2.54
CA ASN A 432 -35.82 11.95 3.27
C ASN A 432 -35.30 10.82 2.37
N LYS A 433 -36.17 10.13 1.62
CA LYS A 433 -35.76 9.06 0.69
C LYS A 433 -34.87 9.59 -0.44
N SER A 434 -35.11 10.79 -0.94
CA SER A 434 -34.25 11.40 -1.97
C SER A 434 -32.86 11.72 -1.42
N THR A 435 -32.75 12.23 -0.20
CA THR A 435 -31.46 12.43 0.48
C THR A 435 -30.75 11.10 0.73
N THR A 436 -31.44 10.08 1.24
CA THR A 436 -30.85 8.74 1.44
C THR A 436 -30.32 8.16 0.12
N LEU A 437 -31.08 8.27 -0.97
CA LEU A 437 -30.63 7.81 -2.28
C LEU A 437 -29.39 8.54 -2.78
N PHE A 438 -29.32 9.85 -2.60
CA PHE A 438 -28.14 10.63 -2.99
C PHE A 438 -26.89 10.17 -2.23
N ILE A 439 -27.01 9.97 -0.91
CA ILE A 439 -25.90 9.48 -0.08
C ILE A 439 -25.45 8.09 -0.56
N ASP A 440 -26.37 7.12 -0.65
CA ASP A 440 -26.00 5.74 -0.97
C ASP A 440 -25.51 5.58 -2.42
N ARG A 441 -26.21 6.19 -3.38
CA ARG A 441 -25.94 6.02 -4.81
C ARG A 441 -24.81 6.90 -5.31
N ASP A 442 -24.82 8.18 -4.95
CA ASP A 442 -23.97 9.18 -5.58
C ASP A 442 -22.70 9.44 -4.74
N GLN A 443 -22.79 9.40 -3.40
CA GLN A 443 -21.61 9.57 -2.55
C GLN A 443 -20.92 8.22 -2.28
N CYS A 444 -21.57 7.30 -1.58
CA CYS A 444 -20.98 6.03 -1.16
C CYS A 444 -20.59 5.16 -2.36
N MET A 445 -21.56 4.82 -3.23
CA MET A 445 -21.26 4.02 -4.42
C MET A 445 -20.44 4.77 -5.46
N GLY A 446 -20.52 6.11 -5.51
CA GLY A 446 -19.65 6.94 -6.34
C GLY A 446 -18.18 6.76 -5.98
N LEU A 447 -17.83 6.91 -4.69
CA LEU A 447 -16.47 6.69 -4.19
C LEU A 447 -15.99 5.27 -4.45
N ARG A 448 -16.85 4.26 -4.23
CA ARG A 448 -16.48 2.85 -4.45
C ARG A 448 -16.22 2.54 -5.92
N ARG A 449 -16.93 3.15 -6.88
CA ARG A 449 -16.63 2.97 -8.32
C ARG A 449 -15.27 3.58 -8.71
N GLY A 450 -14.86 4.65 -8.04
CA GLY A 450 -13.57 5.30 -8.29
C GLY A 450 -12.37 4.57 -7.69
N TYR A 451 -12.58 3.58 -6.80
CA TYR A 451 -11.51 2.86 -6.12
C TYR A 451 -11.32 1.45 -6.69
N PRO A 452 -10.22 1.16 -7.40
CA PRO A 452 -9.96 -0.14 -7.99
C PRO A 452 -9.38 -1.11 -6.96
N VAL A 453 -10.24 -1.75 -6.15
CA VAL A 453 -9.84 -2.81 -5.19
C VAL A 453 -8.99 -3.90 -5.86
N THR A 454 -9.28 -4.24 -7.11
CA THR A 454 -8.52 -5.24 -7.88
C THR A 454 -7.08 -4.83 -8.17
N ALA A 455 -6.80 -3.53 -8.30
CA ALA A 455 -5.45 -3.00 -8.48
C ALA A 455 -4.67 -2.95 -7.17
N ALA A 456 -5.36 -2.72 -6.04
CA ALA A 456 -4.73 -2.65 -4.71
C ALA A 456 -4.30 -4.03 -4.17
N ILE A 457 -4.88 -5.12 -4.67
CA ILE A 457 -4.65 -6.49 -4.19
C ILE A 457 -3.55 -7.22 -4.99
N LYS A 458 -3.28 -6.81 -6.23
CA LYS A 458 -2.33 -7.48 -7.16
C LYS A 458 -1.05 -6.69 -7.43
N ALA A 459 -0.81 -5.60 -6.70
CA ALA A 459 0.41 -4.80 -6.78
C ALA A 459 1.42 -5.30 -5.75
#